data_AF-A0A8R1E2Q3-F1
#
_entry.id   AF-A0A8R1E2Q3-F1
#
_cell.length_a   1.000
_cell.length_b   1.000
_cell.length_c   1.000
_cell.angle_alpha   90.00
_cell.angle_beta   90.00
_cell.angle_gamma   90.00
#
_symmetry.space_group_name_H-M   'P 1'
#
loop_
_entity.id
_entity.type
_entity.pdbx_description
1 polymer ?
#
loop_
_entity_poly.entity_id
_entity_poly.type
_entity_poly.pdbx_seq_one_letter_code
_entity_poly.pdbx_strand_id
1 'polypeptide(L)'
;MHWITVPLTLCLIAPTMSLPATMADMDRMRHDLSKFLSIPRSNETEKSVARAAIKRALEAVGLSSMTHTFIHEESNEIGANVIAVQKGPYFGTGNDKLVIMSANYDTLEGSPGVDDNGSGVAAVLEAARVLSTLDTLYPRQHTIVYAFFDMKHKALAGSHAFVEDILLPLMDRTSTKVIGAVIADGLLHFDPFPASQAMPTDFESFFPDAAQQLHEHSHMGDFIQISSRIGVDEDLVKAFARAYNHSSEMLSTEWQFHPWHLHLQMDITSIQSLDRLYKLHPFLFSDHSSFFFHSKQSDVQIPTIYLTDTLNLRGVRQYCAQCDGLYMMTEQNMKFLALMTDSLIRFLIEMSESAAMSVVDDLYAMLMNYDVRH
;
A
#
# COMPACT_ATOMS: atom_id res chain seq x y z
N MET A 1 -44.56 -1.78 62.72
CA MET A 1 -44.67 -3.07 62.01
C MET A 1 -44.15 -2.87 60.60
N HIS A 2 -43.01 -3.52 60.29
CA HIS A 2 -42.35 -3.77 59.00
C HIS A 2 -42.34 -2.68 57.91
N TRP A 3 -41.19 -2.00 57.79
CA TRP A 3 -40.75 -1.36 56.53
C TRP A 3 -39.77 -2.31 55.83
N ILE A 4 -40.06 -2.63 54.57
CA ILE A 4 -39.23 -3.48 53.69
C ILE A 4 -38.16 -2.58 53.07
N THR A 5 -36.89 -2.92 53.30
CA THR A 5 -35.75 -2.30 52.59
C THR A 5 -35.39 -3.15 51.38
N VAL A 6 -35.56 -2.61 50.18
CA VAL A 6 -35.03 -3.16 48.92
C VAL A 6 -33.63 -2.59 48.72
N PRO A 7 -32.57 -3.40 48.47
CA PRO A 7 -31.27 -2.87 48.11
C PRO A 7 -31.28 -2.45 46.63
N LEU A 8 -30.91 -1.19 46.38
CA LEU A 8 -30.66 -0.67 45.04
C LEU A 8 -29.32 -1.27 44.56
N THR A 9 -29.37 -2.26 43.68
CA THR A 9 -28.17 -2.75 42.99
C THR A 9 -27.78 -1.72 41.94
N LEU A 10 -26.73 -0.93 42.21
CA LEU A 10 -26.10 -0.06 41.21
C LEU A 10 -25.49 -0.97 40.14
N CYS A 11 -26.12 -1.03 38.98
CA CYS A 11 -25.55 -1.67 37.80
C CYS A 11 -24.43 -0.74 37.28
N LEU A 12 -23.19 -1.03 37.65
CA LEU A 12 -22.01 -0.44 37.03
C LEU A 12 -21.96 -0.94 35.59
N ILE A 13 -22.40 -0.10 34.67
CA ILE A 13 -22.17 -0.28 33.23
C ILE A 13 -20.65 -0.29 33.06
N ALA A 14 -20.09 -1.46 32.75
CA ALA A 14 -18.71 -1.57 32.33
C ALA A 14 -18.51 -0.65 31.11
N PRO A 15 -17.46 0.17 31.04
CA PRO A 15 -17.17 0.91 29.83
C PRO A 15 -17.01 -0.12 28.72
N THR A 16 -17.83 0.00 27.68
CA THR A 16 -17.61 -0.70 26.42
C THR A 16 -16.17 -0.39 26.02
N MET A 17 -15.30 -1.39 26.00
CA MET A 17 -13.96 -1.24 25.44
C MET A 17 -14.15 -0.77 24.01
N SER A 18 -13.90 0.51 23.77
CA SER A 18 -13.78 1.05 22.41
C SER A 18 -12.65 0.26 21.76
N LEU A 19 -12.93 -0.37 20.63
CA LEU A 19 -11.89 -0.92 19.76
C LEU A 19 -10.80 0.16 19.58
N PRO A 20 -9.50 -0.21 19.58
CA PRO A 20 -8.45 0.76 19.28
C PRO A 20 -8.76 1.40 17.93
N ALA A 21 -8.81 2.72 17.93
CA ALA A 21 -9.33 3.50 16.82
C ALA A 21 -8.27 3.66 15.73
N THR A 22 -8.61 3.35 14.48
CA THR A 22 -7.74 3.44 13.30
C THR A 22 -7.95 4.76 12.54
N MET A 23 -6.91 5.33 11.92
CA MET A 23 -7.10 6.44 10.96
C MET A 23 -7.71 5.95 9.65
N ALA A 24 -7.38 4.71 9.26
CA ALA A 24 -7.98 4.04 8.13
C ALA A 24 -9.41 3.62 8.44
N ASP A 25 -10.37 4.03 7.60
CA ASP A 25 -11.76 3.63 7.69
C ASP A 25 -11.96 2.24 7.06
N MET A 26 -12.10 1.24 7.91
CA MET A 26 -12.28 -0.15 7.51
C MET A 26 -13.59 -0.37 6.72
N ASP A 27 -14.66 0.35 7.06
CA ASP A 27 -15.96 0.18 6.39
C ASP A 27 -15.91 0.75 4.98
N ARG A 28 -15.21 1.89 4.80
CA ARG A 28 -14.96 2.45 3.47
C ARG A 28 -14.10 1.53 2.61
N MET A 29 -13.00 1.00 3.15
CA MET A 29 -12.17 0.05 2.40
C MET A 29 -12.94 -1.23 2.05
N ARG A 30 -13.73 -1.77 2.99
CA ARG A 30 -14.60 -2.92 2.73
C ARG A 30 -15.63 -2.61 1.65
N HIS A 31 -16.19 -1.40 1.64
CA HIS A 31 -17.11 -0.96 0.60
C HIS A 31 -16.44 -0.95 -0.77
N ASP A 32 -15.29 -0.30 -0.92
CA ASP A 32 -14.57 -0.20 -2.19
C ASP A 32 -14.16 -1.59 -2.72
N LEU A 33 -13.62 -2.43 -1.82
CA LEU A 33 -13.32 -3.84 -2.09
C LEU A 33 -14.54 -4.60 -2.63
N SER A 34 -15.66 -4.51 -1.93
CA SER A 34 -16.89 -5.21 -2.31
C SER A 34 -17.55 -4.68 -3.57
N LYS A 35 -17.34 -3.39 -3.87
CA LYS A 35 -18.13 -2.68 -4.88
C LYS A 35 -17.50 -2.70 -6.26
N PHE A 36 -16.19 -2.48 -6.36
CA PHE A 36 -15.52 -2.37 -7.65
C PHE A 36 -14.12 -3.01 -7.70
N LEU A 37 -13.54 -3.40 -6.56
CA LEU A 37 -12.23 -4.05 -6.52
C LEU A 37 -12.31 -5.57 -6.32
N SER A 38 -13.52 -6.14 -6.31
CA SER A 38 -13.76 -7.60 -6.36
C SER A 38 -14.33 -8.08 -7.69
N ILE A 39 -14.33 -7.22 -8.72
CA ILE A 39 -14.76 -7.55 -10.07
C ILE A 39 -13.48 -7.72 -10.89
N PRO A 40 -13.32 -8.77 -11.73
CA PRO A 40 -12.15 -8.89 -12.59
C PRO A 40 -11.88 -7.63 -13.39
N ARG A 41 -10.60 -7.27 -13.58
CA ARG A 41 -10.11 -6.07 -14.27
C ARG A 41 -9.01 -6.45 -15.26
N SER A 42 -9.25 -7.48 -16.07
CA SER A 42 -8.25 -8.01 -16.99
C SER A 42 -8.46 -7.55 -18.44
N ASN A 43 -9.70 -7.20 -18.82
CA ASN A 43 -10.00 -6.62 -20.14
C ASN A 43 -10.36 -5.14 -20.08
N GLU A 44 -10.28 -4.45 -21.22
CA GLU A 44 -10.44 -2.99 -21.27
C GLU A 44 -11.82 -2.49 -20.79
N THR A 45 -12.89 -3.25 -20.98
CA THR A 45 -14.23 -2.85 -20.51
C THR A 45 -14.25 -2.85 -18.98
N GLU A 46 -13.79 -3.93 -18.35
CA GLU A 46 -13.69 -4.04 -16.90
C GLU A 46 -12.75 -2.99 -16.30
N LYS A 47 -11.56 -2.83 -16.90
CA LYS A 47 -10.57 -1.83 -16.49
C LYS A 47 -11.13 -0.43 -16.57
N SER A 48 -11.92 -0.10 -17.59
CA SER A 48 -12.55 1.22 -17.71
C SER A 48 -13.52 1.53 -16.57
N VAL A 49 -14.26 0.53 -16.08
CA VAL A 49 -15.17 0.66 -14.94
C VAL A 49 -14.39 0.91 -13.66
N ALA A 50 -13.33 0.13 -13.41
CA ALA A 50 -12.46 0.30 -12.26
C ALA A 50 -11.77 1.67 -12.27
N ARG A 51 -11.19 2.09 -13.40
CA ARG A 51 -10.62 3.44 -13.55
C ARG A 51 -11.64 4.52 -13.24
N ALA A 52 -12.87 4.40 -13.75
CA ALA A 52 -13.91 5.39 -13.47
C ALA A 52 -14.29 5.42 -11.98
N ALA A 53 -14.30 4.28 -11.30
CA ALA A 53 -14.54 4.23 -9.85
C ALA A 53 -13.40 4.86 -9.04
N ILE A 54 -12.14 4.53 -9.35
CA ILE A 54 -10.94 5.13 -8.74
C ILE A 54 -10.95 6.65 -8.92
N LYS A 55 -11.21 7.13 -10.14
CA LYS A 55 -11.29 8.58 -10.42
C LYS A 55 -12.37 9.27 -9.61
N ARG A 56 -13.56 8.66 -9.50
CA ARG A 56 -14.66 9.20 -8.66
C ARG A 56 -14.29 9.21 -7.17
N ALA A 57 -13.62 8.18 -6.68
CA ALA A 57 -13.18 8.12 -5.29
C ALA A 57 -12.15 9.22 -4.96
N LEU A 58 -11.24 9.53 -5.88
CA LEU A 58 -10.29 10.65 -5.77
C LEU A 58 -11.01 12.01 -5.86
N GLU A 59 -11.92 12.17 -6.83
CA GLU A 59 -12.71 13.41 -7.00
C GLU A 59 -13.57 13.72 -5.78
N ALA A 60 -14.15 12.68 -5.14
CA ALA A 60 -14.97 12.83 -3.93
C ALA A 60 -14.20 13.42 -2.74
N VAL A 61 -12.87 13.31 -2.73
CA VAL A 61 -12.01 13.89 -1.68
C VAL A 61 -11.29 15.17 -2.15
N GLY A 62 -11.73 15.74 -3.29
CA GLY A 62 -11.18 16.97 -3.85
C GLY A 62 -9.91 16.80 -4.68
N LEU A 63 -9.48 15.57 -4.96
CA LEU A 63 -8.31 15.30 -5.78
C LEU A 63 -8.71 15.13 -7.25
N SER A 64 -8.32 16.10 -8.08
CA SER A 64 -8.40 15.94 -9.53
C SER A 64 -7.41 14.88 -10.01
N SER A 65 -7.90 13.93 -10.79
CA SER A 65 -7.08 12.87 -11.38
C SER A 65 -6.96 13.01 -12.89
N MET A 66 -5.80 12.66 -13.43
CA MET A 66 -5.55 12.57 -14.86
C MET A 66 -5.44 11.11 -15.30
N THR A 67 -5.73 10.87 -16.57
CA THR A 67 -5.51 9.57 -17.21
C THR A 67 -4.28 9.67 -18.09
N HIS A 68 -3.27 8.84 -17.82
CA HIS A 68 -2.07 8.74 -18.64
C HIS A 68 -2.19 7.49 -19.53
N THR A 69 -2.37 7.70 -20.83
CA THR A 69 -2.50 6.62 -21.83
C THR A 69 -1.15 6.29 -22.45
N PHE A 70 -0.88 5.00 -22.61
CA PHE A 70 0.33 4.48 -23.24
C PHE A 70 -0.01 3.31 -24.16
N ILE A 71 0.94 2.91 -25.02
CA ILE A 71 0.79 1.75 -25.91
C ILE A 71 1.70 0.65 -25.39
N HIS A 72 1.15 -0.53 -25.13
CA HIS A 72 1.94 -1.71 -24.81
C HIS A 72 2.63 -2.22 -26.07
N GLU A 73 3.96 -2.20 -26.10
CA GLU A 73 4.74 -2.43 -27.32
C GLU A 73 4.48 -3.79 -27.98
N GLU A 74 4.34 -4.86 -27.19
CA GLU A 74 4.20 -6.20 -27.74
C GLU A 74 2.80 -6.50 -28.29
N SER A 75 1.76 -6.04 -27.60
CA SER A 75 0.36 -6.32 -27.99
C SER A 75 -0.30 -5.20 -28.79
N ASN A 76 0.33 -4.02 -28.86
CA ASN A 76 -0.20 -2.80 -29.45
C ASN A 76 -1.56 -2.38 -28.85
N GLU A 77 -1.82 -2.78 -27.60
CA GLU A 77 -3.00 -2.38 -26.85
C GLU A 77 -2.76 -1.05 -26.16
N ILE A 78 -3.82 -0.26 -26.01
CA ILE A 78 -3.77 1.00 -25.26
C ILE A 78 -4.02 0.68 -23.79
N GLY A 79 -3.06 1.02 -22.94
CA GLY A 79 -3.20 1.01 -21.47
C GLY A 79 -3.49 2.40 -20.93
N ALA A 80 -3.99 2.47 -19.69
CA ALA A 80 -4.32 3.74 -19.06
C ALA A 80 -4.09 3.74 -17.55
N ASN A 81 -3.09 4.50 -17.10
CA ASN A 81 -2.86 4.78 -15.68
C ASN A 81 -3.80 5.89 -15.20
N VAL A 82 -4.10 5.90 -13.90
CA VAL A 82 -4.79 7.01 -13.22
C VAL A 82 -3.83 7.66 -12.23
N ILE A 83 -3.67 8.98 -12.31
CA ILE A 83 -2.69 9.71 -11.48
C ILE A 83 -3.39 10.91 -10.83
N ALA A 84 -3.28 11.06 -9.52
CA ALA A 84 -3.69 12.25 -8.79
C ALA A 84 -2.50 12.88 -8.08
N VAL A 85 -2.45 14.21 -8.08
CA VAL A 85 -1.35 14.98 -7.50
C VAL A 85 -1.89 15.93 -6.45
N GLN A 86 -1.54 15.67 -5.19
CA GLN A 86 -1.82 16.55 -4.07
C GLN A 86 -0.63 17.48 -3.86
N LYS A 87 -0.70 18.63 -4.53
CA LYS A 87 0.41 19.58 -4.69
C LYS A 87 0.83 20.20 -3.37
N GLY A 88 2.13 20.18 -3.08
CA GLY A 88 2.74 20.98 -2.03
C GLY A 88 2.95 22.44 -2.47
N PRO A 89 3.33 23.34 -1.55
CA PRO A 89 3.57 24.76 -1.82
C PRO A 89 4.64 25.03 -2.89
N TYR A 90 5.57 24.09 -3.10
CA TYR A 90 6.67 24.25 -4.05
C TYR A 90 6.45 23.52 -5.39
N PHE A 91 5.27 22.93 -5.61
CA PHE A 91 4.99 22.10 -6.78
C PHE A 91 5.41 22.75 -8.10
N GLY A 92 6.14 21.98 -8.92
CA GLY A 92 6.65 22.43 -10.21
C GLY A 92 7.97 23.21 -10.14
N THR A 93 8.61 23.26 -8.96
CA THR A 93 9.92 23.91 -8.77
C THR A 93 10.95 22.93 -8.22
N GLY A 94 12.23 23.27 -8.33
CA GLY A 94 13.33 22.45 -7.82
C GLY A 94 13.43 22.42 -6.29
N ASN A 95 12.63 23.23 -5.60
CA ASN A 95 12.49 23.20 -4.14
C ASN A 95 11.46 22.15 -3.68
N ASP A 96 10.67 21.58 -4.60
CA ASP A 96 9.71 20.54 -4.25
C ASP A 96 10.40 19.19 -4.06
N LYS A 97 9.75 18.36 -3.25
CA LYS A 97 10.04 16.94 -3.10
C LYS A 97 8.75 16.17 -3.36
N LEU A 98 8.87 15.00 -4.00
CA LEU A 98 7.75 14.11 -4.28
C LEU A 98 7.82 12.88 -3.40
N VAL A 99 6.68 12.54 -2.81
CA VAL A 99 6.40 11.22 -2.26
C VAL A 99 5.38 10.55 -3.17
N ILE A 100 5.68 9.37 -3.66
CA ILE A 100 4.81 8.60 -4.56
C ILE A 100 4.25 7.43 -3.78
N MET A 101 2.96 7.17 -3.94
CA MET A 101 2.33 5.96 -3.45
C MET A 101 1.45 5.39 -4.55
N SER A 102 1.56 4.08 -4.78
CA SER A 102 0.93 3.46 -5.93
C SER A 102 0.48 2.03 -5.69
N ALA A 103 -0.47 1.61 -6.52
CA ALA A 103 -0.95 0.23 -6.65
C ALA A 103 -1.37 -0.01 -8.11
N ASN A 104 -1.18 -1.21 -8.66
CA ASN A 104 -1.83 -1.56 -9.92
C ASN A 104 -3.32 -1.84 -9.69
N TYR A 105 -4.16 -1.51 -10.66
CA TYR A 105 -5.60 -1.78 -10.57
C TYR A 105 -6.07 -2.89 -11.52
N ASP A 106 -5.26 -3.31 -12.48
CA ASP A 106 -5.60 -4.48 -13.32
C ASP A 106 -5.49 -5.77 -12.51
N THR A 107 -6.13 -6.83 -13.02
CA THR A 107 -6.05 -8.17 -12.43
C THR A 107 -5.55 -9.17 -13.43
N LEU A 108 -5.03 -10.28 -12.92
CA LEU A 108 -4.90 -11.51 -13.71
C LEU A 108 -6.26 -11.91 -14.28
N GLU A 109 -6.25 -12.47 -15.50
CA GLU A 109 -7.46 -12.97 -16.14
C GLU A 109 -8.19 -14.00 -15.27
N GLY A 110 -9.50 -13.80 -15.10
CA GLY A 110 -10.36 -14.67 -14.30
C GLY A 110 -10.24 -14.49 -12.79
N SER A 111 -9.34 -13.64 -12.30
CA SER A 111 -9.24 -13.29 -10.88
C SER A 111 -10.17 -12.12 -10.53
N PRO A 112 -10.97 -12.21 -9.45
CA PRO A 112 -11.70 -11.05 -8.94
C PRO A 112 -10.77 -9.94 -8.40
N GLY A 113 -9.59 -10.32 -7.92
CA GLY A 113 -8.51 -9.40 -7.56
C GLY A 113 -8.76 -8.61 -6.28
N VAL A 114 -9.40 -9.19 -5.27
CA VAL A 114 -9.68 -8.49 -4.01
C VAL A 114 -8.39 -8.08 -3.31
N ASP A 115 -7.40 -8.96 -3.31
CA ASP A 115 -6.08 -8.72 -2.74
C ASP A 115 -5.03 -8.37 -3.79
N ASP A 116 -5.10 -8.94 -5.01
CA ASP A 116 -4.20 -8.70 -6.15
C ASP A 116 -4.93 -7.95 -7.29
N ASN A 117 -4.93 -6.62 -7.29
CA ASN A 117 -4.39 -5.73 -6.26
C ASN A 117 -5.44 -4.76 -5.71
N GLY A 118 -6.64 -5.27 -5.45
CA GLY A 118 -7.72 -4.47 -4.87
C GLY A 118 -7.38 -3.89 -3.50
N SER A 119 -6.65 -4.64 -2.66
CA SER A 119 -6.26 -4.22 -1.32
C SER A 119 -5.27 -3.06 -1.35
N GLY A 120 -4.28 -3.09 -2.25
CA GLY A 120 -3.39 -1.96 -2.52
C GLY A 120 -4.16 -0.73 -3.01
N VAL A 121 -5.06 -0.89 -3.99
CA VAL A 121 -5.87 0.24 -4.49
C VAL A 121 -6.72 0.86 -3.37
N ALA A 122 -7.36 0.04 -2.54
CA ALA A 122 -8.15 0.52 -1.40
C ALA A 122 -7.29 1.29 -0.39
N ALA A 123 -6.10 0.79 -0.05
CA ALA A 123 -5.19 1.46 0.87
C ALA A 123 -4.71 2.82 0.31
N VAL A 124 -4.36 2.90 -0.97
CA VAL A 124 -3.94 4.17 -1.61
C VAL A 124 -5.09 5.17 -1.65
N LEU A 125 -6.32 4.74 -1.97
CA LEU A 125 -7.52 5.60 -1.97
C LEU A 125 -7.90 6.09 -0.57
N GLU A 126 -7.70 5.26 0.44
CA GLU A 126 -7.98 5.63 1.83
C GLU A 126 -6.94 6.59 2.39
N ALA A 127 -5.67 6.34 2.13
CA ALA A 127 -4.61 7.28 2.46
C ALA A 127 -4.82 8.62 1.73
N ALA A 128 -5.19 8.62 0.45
CA ALA A 128 -5.51 9.84 -0.30
C ALA A 128 -6.67 10.63 0.34
N ARG A 129 -7.72 9.95 0.83
CA ARG A 129 -8.81 10.59 1.57
C ARG A 129 -8.30 11.27 2.83
N VAL A 130 -7.63 10.52 3.70
CA VAL A 130 -7.15 11.03 4.99
C VAL A 130 -6.20 12.20 4.78
N LEU A 131 -5.20 12.06 3.91
CA LEU A 131 -4.24 13.14 3.64
C LEU A 131 -4.91 14.38 3.02
N SER A 132 -5.94 14.21 2.17
CA SER A 132 -6.69 15.34 1.62
C SER A 132 -7.50 16.07 2.68
N THR A 133 -8.12 15.33 3.62
CA THR A 133 -8.82 15.92 4.76
C THR A 133 -7.85 16.69 5.66
N LEU A 134 -6.70 16.09 5.98
CA LEU A 134 -5.70 16.70 6.86
C LEU A 134 -5.06 17.96 6.28
N ASP A 135 -4.82 18.00 4.97
CA ASP A 135 -4.15 19.14 4.30
C ASP A 135 -4.87 20.48 4.54
N THR A 136 -6.20 20.43 4.74
CA THR A 136 -7.01 21.63 4.99
C THR A 136 -6.76 22.26 6.36
N LEU A 137 -6.32 21.45 7.33
CA LEU A 137 -6.11 21.85 8.73
C LEU A 137 -4.62 21.91 9.07
N TYR A 138 -3.82 21.05 8.44
CA TYR A 138 -2.43 20.80 8.75
C TYR A 138 -1.61 20.80 7.44
N PRO A 139 -1.00 21.94 7.09
CA PRO A 139 -0.29 22.05 5.82
C PRO A 139 0.92 21.10 5.77
N ARG A 140 1.23 20.65 4.56
CA ARG A 140 2.41 19.85 4.21
C ARG A 140 3.38 20.64 3.33
N GLN A 141 4.64 20.21 3.31
CA GLN A 141 5.67 20.85 2.49
C GLN A 141 5.84 20.19 1.12
N HIS A 142 5.63 18.87 1.04
CA HIS A 142 5.97 18.10 -0.15
C HIS A 142 4.74 17.62 -0.91
N THR A 143 4.87 17.51 -2.22
CA THR A 143 3.81 16.98 -3.08
C THR A 143 3.67 15.47 -2.89
N ILE A 144 2.43 14.98 -2.79
CA ILE A 144 2.12 13.54 -2.83
C ILE A 144 1.53 13.19 -4.19
N VAL A 145 2.04 12.14 -4.82
CA VAL A 145 1.52 11.58 -6.07
C VAL A 145 0.90 10.22 -5.77
N TYR A 146 -0.39 10.08 -6.05
CA TYR A 146 -1.11 8.83 -5.99
C TYR A 146 -1.23 8.27 -7.41
N ALA A 147 -0.61 7.12 -7.68
CA ALA A 147 -0.57 6.53 -9.01
C ALA A 147 -1.20 5.14 -9.02
N PHE A 148 -2.13 4.91 -9.95
CA PHE A 148 -2.79 3.63 -10.14
C PHE A 148 -2.41 3.07 -11.51
N PHE A 149 -1.63 2.00 -11.52
CA PHE A 149 -1.03 1.45 -12.73
C PHE A 149 -1.94 0.43 -13.43
N ASP A 150 -1.87 0.41 -14.76
CA ASP A 150 -2.52 -0.60 -15.61
C ASP A 150 -1.48 -1.60 -16.12
N MET A 151 -1.94 -2.76 -16.56
CA MET A 151 -1.15 -3.76 -17.28
C MET A 151 0.08 -4.28 -16.51
N LYS A 152 -0.02 -4.44 -15.18
CA LYS A 152 1.04 -5.07 -14.36
C LYS A 152 1.41 -6.45 -14.91
N HIS A 153 0.40 -7.24 -15.30
CA HIS A 153 0.61 -8.58 -15.84
C HIS A 153 1.08 -8.62 -17.30
N LYS A 154 1.21 -7.46 -17.97
CA LYS A 154 1.82 -7.33 -19.31
C LYS A 154 3.15 -6.59 -19.19
N ALA A 155 4.12 -7.24 -18.56
CA ALA A 155 5.48 -6.74 -18.37
C ALA A 155 5.56 -5.37 -17.66
N LEU A 156 4.71 -5.13 -16.65
CA LEU A 156 4.72 -3.90 -15.85
C LEU A 156 4.52 -2.62 -16.69
N ALA A 157 3.82 -2.73 -17.82
CA ALA A 157 3.79 -1.69 -18.85
C ALA A 157 3.30 -0.33 -18.33
N GLY A 158 2.31 -0.30 -17.43
CA GLY A 158 1.80 0.94 -16.87
C GLY A 158 2.78 1.66 -15.95
N SER A 159 3.44 0.95 -15.04
CA SER A 159 4.44 1.57 -14.17
C SER A 159 5.68 1.99 -14.95
N HIS A 160 6.10 1.21 -15.94
CA HIS A 160 7.21 1.57 -16.82
C HIS A 160 6.90 2.86 -17.61
N ALA A 161 5.74 2.91 -18.26
CA ALA A 161 5.28 4.11 -18.97
C ALA A 161 5.15 5.31 -18.03
N PHE A 162 4.67 5.14 -16.79
CA PHE A 162 4.62 6.24 -15.82
C PHE A 162 6.02 6.79 -15.50
N VAL A 163 7.00 5.90 -15.25
CA VAL A 163 8.36 6.34 -14.92
C VAL A 163 8.99 7.07 -16.11
N GLU A 164 8.91 6.50 -17.31
CA GLU A 164 9.55 7.03 -18.51
C GLU A 164 8.85 8.28 -19.08
N ASP A 165 7.51 8.28 -19.16
CA ASP A 165 6.76 9.33 -19.86
C ASP A 165 6.37 10.49 -18.95
N ILE A 166 6.26 10.26 -17.64
CA ILE A 166 5.75 11.25 -16.68
C ILE A 166 6.82 11.63 -15.66
N LEU A 167 7.34 10.66 -14.91
CA LEU A 167 8.16 10.96 -13.73
C LEU A 167 9.53 11.53 -14.10
N LEU A 168 10.30 10.86 -14.96
CA LEU A 168 11.60 11.34 -15.38
C LEU A 168 11.52 12.70 -16.10
N PRO A 169 10.59 12.92 -17.06
CA PRO A 169 10.43 14.22 -17.70
C PRO A 169 10.00 15.34 -16.73
N LEU A 170 9.17 15.01 -15.72
CA LEU A 170 8.83 15.97 -14.67
C LEU A 170 10.07 16.38 -13.88
N MET A 171 10.84 15.40 -13.39
CA MET A 171 12.07 15.63 -12.62
C MET A 171 13.09 16.47 -13.42
N ASP A 172 13.29 16.18 -14.70
CA ASP A 172 14.19 16.96 -15.56
C ASP A 172 13.73 18.41 -15.70
N ARG A 173 12.44 18.62 -15.99
CA ARG A 173 11.89 19.94 -16.30
C ARG A 173 11.84 20.85 -15.08
N THR A 174 11.56 20.29 -13.91
CA THR A 174 11.35 21.08 -12.69
C THR A 174 12.51 21.00 -11.72
N SER A 175 13.49 20.10 -11.93
CA SER A 175 14.55 19.77 -10.97
C SER A 175 14.03 19.27 -9.62
N THR A 176 12.79 18.78 -9.59
CA THR A 176 12.15 18.22 -8.40
C THR A 176 12.78 16.88 -8.03
N LYS A 177 12.87 16.58 -6.74
CA LYS A 177 13.43 15.30 -6.24
C LYS A 177 12.33 14.36 -5.80
N VAL A 178 12.45 13.07 -6.13
CA VAL A 178 11.63 12.02 -5.49
C VAL A 178 12.37 11.58 -4.24
N ILE A 179 11.71 11.67 -3.09
CA ILE A 179 12.29 11.26 -1.79
C ILE A 179 11.78 9.91 -1.31
N GLY A 180 10.77 9.36 -1.98
CA GLY A 180 10.26 8.03 -1.71
C GLY A 180 9.11 7.65 -2.62
N ALA A 181 9.14 6.42 -3.12
CA ALA A 181 8.01 5.77 -3.78
C ALA A 181 7.64 4.49 -3.03
N VAL A 182 6.34 4.28 -2.81
CA VAL A 182 5.81 3.08 -2.17
C VAL A 182 4.92 2.35 -3.16
N ILE A 183 5.27 1.12 -3.47
CA ILE A 183 4.47 0.22 -4.30
C ILE A 183 3.72 -0.74 -3.38
N ALA A 184 2.41 -0.59 -3.28
CA ALA A 184 1.52 -1.46 -2.52
C ALA A 184 0.92 -2.53 -3.43
N ASP A 185 1.18 -3.81 -3.14
CA ASP A 185 0.74 -4.96 -3.95
C ASP A 185 0.37 -6.15 -3.08
N GLY A 186 -0.91 -6.26 -2.72
CA GLY A 186 -1.38 -7.21 -1.71
C GLY A 186 -1.09 -6.73 -0.30
N LEU A 187 -2.10 -6.26 0.41
CA LEU A 187 -2.02 -5.75 1.78
C LEU A 187 -3.12 -6.34 2.69
N LEU A 188 -3.76 -7.45 2.29
CA LEU A 188 -4.97 -7.96 2.95
C LEU A 188 -4.74 -9.29 3.66
N HIS A 189 -3.97 -10.21 3.09
CA HIS A 189 -3.98 -11.61 3.51
C HIS A 189 -3.07 -11.86 4.71
N PHE A 190 -3.67 -11.93 5.90
CA PHE A 190 -3.00 -12.34 7.14
C PHE A 190 -3.30 -13.82 7.44
N ASP A 191 -2.26 -14.65 7.48
CA ASP A 191 -2.41 -16.11 7.67
C ASP A 191 -1.45 -16.63 8.75
N PRO A 192 -1.88 -16.64 10.03
CA PRO A 192 -1.05 -17.04 11.16
C PRO A 192 -1.01 -18.57 11.36
N PHE A 193 -1.33 -19.37 10.34
CA PHE A 193 -1.18 -20.82 10.43
C PHE A 193 0.24 -21.24 10.05
N PRO A 194 0.90 -22.14 10.82
CA PRO A 194 2.24 -22.62 10.49
C PRO A 194 2.33 -23.16 9.05
N ALA A 195 3.43 -22.83 8.37
CA ALA A 195 3.68 -23.18 6.97
C ALA A 195 2.65 -22.66 5.95
N SER A 196 1.89 -21.61 6.28
CA SER A 196 1.00 -20.92 5.34
C SER A 196 1.73 -20.01 4.34
N GLN A 197 3.01 -19.74 4.57
CA GLN A 197 3.87 -18.96 3.68
C GLN A 197 4.84 -19.85 2.90
N ALA A 198 4.78 -19.77 1.57
CA ALA A 198 5.83 -20.25 0.67
C ALA A 198 6.79 -19.13 0.27
N MET A 199 7.95 -19.49 -0.26
CA MET A 199 8.92 -18.55 -0.82
C MET A 199 9.51 -19.11 -2.13
N PRO A 200 10.00 -18.26 -3.05
CA PRO A 200 10.68 -18.73 -4.25
C PRO A 200 11.89 -19.62 -3.92
N THR A 201 12.23 -20.55 -4.82
CA THR A 201 13.26 -21.59 -4.59
C THR A 201 14.62 -21.04 -4.12
N ASP A 202 15.07 -19.91 -4.68
CA ASP A 202 16.38 -19.31 -4.36
C ASP A 202 16.32 -18.29 -3.20
N PHE A 203 15.21 -18.21 -2.47
CA PHE A 203 14.98 -17.20 -1.42
C PHE A 203 16.11 -17.13 -0.37
N GLU A 204 16.47 -18.26 0.24
CA GLU A 204 17.52 -18.32 1.26
C GLU A 204 18.90 -17.92 0.71
N SER A 205 19.16 -18.18 -0.58
CA SER A 205 20.42 -17.79 -1.21
C SER A 205 20.55 -16.27 -1.39
N PHE A 206 19.45 -15.55 -1.57
CA PHE A 206 19.46 -14.09 -1.71
C PHE A 206 19.29 -13.38 -0.37
N PHE A 207 18.47 -13.93 0.52
CA PHE A 207 18.05 -13.28 1.76
C PHE A 207 18.18 -14.23 2.96
N PRO A 208 19.41 -14.66 3.33
CA PRO A 208 19.61 -15.66 4.38
C PRO A 208 19.04 -15.20 5.73
N ASP A 209 19.22 -13.93 6.10
CA ASP A 209 18.70 -13.39 7.37
C ASP A 209 17.16 -13.34 7.39
N ALA A 210 16.53 -13.09 6.25
CA ALA A 210 15.07 -13.11 6.11
C ALA A 210 14.53 -14.55 6.14
N ALA A 211 15.24 -15.49 5.51
CA ALA A 211 14.92 -16.91 5.57
C ALA A 211 15.01 -17.45 7.01
N GLN A 212 16.02 -17.04 7.76
CA GLN A 212 16.12 -17.37 9.18
C GLN A 212 14.94 -16.82 9.98
N GLN A 213 14.60 -15.54 9.82
CA GLN A 213 13.44 -14.94 10.52
C GLN A 213 12.14 -15.67 10.18
N LEU A 214 11.89 -15.95 8.89
CA LEU A 214 10.69 -16.68 8.49
C LEU A 214 10.64 -18.10 9.10
N HIS A 215 11.79 -18.76 9.21
CA HIS A 215 11.90 -20.06 9.87
C HIS A 215 11.57 -19.98 11.37
N GLU A 216 12.12 -18.98 12.07
CA GLU A 216 11.85 -18.70 13.49
C GLU A 216 10.36 -18.39 13.73
N HIS A 217 9.70 -17.79 12.74
CA HIS A 217 8.26 -17.54 12.71
C HIS A 217 7.44 -18.70 12.11
N SER A 218 7.98 -19.93 12.09
CA SER A 218 7.27 -21.15 11.68
C SER A 218 6.67 -21.09 10.26
N HIS A 219 7.25 -20.28 9.38
CA HIS A 219 6.76 -20.04 8.03
C HIS A 219 5.28 -19.61 7.99
N MET A 220 4.84 -18.83 8.97
CA MET A 220 3.51 -18.21 8.98
C MET A 220 3.48 -17.02 8.01
N GLY A 221 2.33 -16.80 7.38
CA GLY A 221 2.01 -15.64 6.56
C GLY A 221 1.44 -14.49 7.39
N ASP A 222 1.99 -14.27 8.58
CA ASP A 222 1.58 -13.24 9.53
C ASP A 222 2.43 -11.96 9.43
N PHE A 223 2.99 -11.68 8.26
CA PHE A 223 3.87 -10.54 8.03
C PHE A 223 3.53 -9.76 6.77
N ILE A 224 4.04 -8.53 6.72
CA ILE A 224 4.19 -7.77 5.48
C ILE A 224 5.65 -7.83 5.01
N GLN A 225 5.88 -8.14 3.74
CA GLN A 225 7.20 -8.05 3.13
C GLN A 225 7.51 -6.60 2.78
N ILE A 226 8.72 -6.14 3.11
CA ILE A 226 9.28 -4.86 2.65
C ILE A 226 10.47 -5.21 1.76
N SER A 227 10.44 -4.83 0.48
CA SER A 227 11.55 -5.03 -0.45
C SER A 227 12.19 -3.69 -0.82
N SER A 228 13.51 -3.64 -0.85
CA SER A 228 14.30 -2.40 -1.01
C SER A 228 15.70 -2.69 -1.58
N ARG A 229 16.45 -1.67 -2.02
CA ARG A 229 17.85 -1.81 -2.45
C ARG A 229 18.84 -1.39 -1.37
N ILE A 230 19.98 -2.07 -1.34
CA ILE A 230 21.14 -1.66 -0.57
C ILE A 230 21.73 -0.35 -1.12
N GLY A 231 22.00 0.60 -0.24
CA GLY A 231 22.66 1.88 -0.51
C GLY A 231 21.76 2.97 -1.09
N VAL A 232 20.46 2.73 -1.22
CA VAL A 232 19.51 3.66 -1.86
C VAL A 232 18.27 3.90 -1.00
N ASP A 233 17.67 2.84 -0.48
CA ASP A 233 16.29 2.87 0.04
C ASP A 233 16.23 2.81 1.58
N GLU A 234 17.36 2.84 2.30
CA GLU A 234 17.41 2.63 3.76
C GLU A 234 16.59 3.64 4.56
N ASP A 235 16.64 4.91 4.19
CA ASP A 235 15.91 5.95 4.91
C ASP A 235 14.41 5.80 4.73
N LEU A 236 13.99 5.32 3.55
CA LEU A 236 12.60 5.01 3.22
C LEU A 236 12.10 3.82 4.04
N VAL A 237 12.89 2.75 4.11
CA VAL A 237 12.60 1.57 4.95
C VAL A 237 12.49 1.97 6.43
N LYS A 238 13.42 2.79 6.94
CA LYS A 238 13.37 3.24 8.34
C LYS A 238 12.13 4.09 8.63
N ALA A 239 11.75 4.98 7.73
CA ALA A 239 10.53 5.78 7.88
C ALA A 239 9.28 4.90 7.89
N PHE A 240 9.18 3.95 6.96
CA PHE A 240 8.05 3.02 6.93
C PHE A 240 8.02 2.10 8.17
N ALA A 241 9.16 1.56 8.58
CA ALA A 241 9.24 0.69 9.76
C ALA A 241 8.85 1.43 11.05
N ARG A 242 9.23 2.71 11.22
CA ARG A 242 8.75 3.54 12.34
C ARG A 242 7.24 3.67 12.34
N ALA A 243 6.67 4.04 11.19
CA ALA A 243 5.23 4.18 11.03
C ALA A 243 4.49 2.86 11.30
N TYR A 244 4.98 1.75 10.75
CA TYR A 244 4.43 0.41 10.93
C TYR A 244 4.48 -0.07 12.37
N ASN A 245 5.63 0.09 13.05
CA ASN A 245 5.78 -0.34 14.44
C ASN A 245 4.81 0.42 15.34
N HIS A 246 4.66 1.73 15.10
CA HIS A 246 3.71 2.55 15.86
C HIS A 246 2.25 2.15 15.60
N SER A 247 1.84 1.96 14.34
CA SER A 247 0.50 1.44 14.02
C SER A 247 0.27 0.05 14.62
N SER A 248 1.29 -0.81 14.63
CA SER A 248 1.20 -2.14 15.24
C SER A 248 1.00 -2.02 16.74
N GLU A 249 1.84 -1.28 17.46
CA GLU A 249 1.68 -1.05 18.91
C GLU A 249 0.26 -0.58 19.30
N MET A 250 -0.39 0.22 18.46
CA MET A 250 -1.75 0.70 18.71
C MET A 250 -2.84 -0.31 18.34
N LEU A 251 -2.66 -1.08 17.27
CA LEU A 251 -3.73 -1.84 16.63
C LEU A 251 -3.62 -3.37 16.84
N SER A 252 -2.42 -3.90 17.10
CA SER A 252 -2.15 -5.32 17.32
C SER A 252 -2.28 -5.75 18.79
N THR A 253 -3.33 -5.30 19.46
CA THR A 253 -3.53 -5.54 20.91
C THR A 253 -4.01 -6.95 21.26
N GLU A 254 -4.50 -7.71 20.28
CA GLU A 254 -5.01 -9.07 20.47
C GLU A 254 -3.89 -10.10 20.37
N TRP A 255 -3.76 -11.01 21.35
CA TRP A 255 -2.71 -12.05 21.37
C TRP A 255 -2.54 -12.81 20.04
N GLN A 256 -3.62 -13.04 19.30
CA GLN A 256 -3.61 -13.82 18.05
C GLN A 256 -3.29 -12.98 16.80
N PHE A 257 -3.17 -11.67 16.93
CA PHE A 257 -2.94 -10.75 15.81
C PHE A 257 -1.71 -9.90 16.13
N HIS A 258 -0.53 -10.42 15.80
CA HIS A 258 0.77 -9.78 16.01
C HIS A 258 1.56 -9.78 14.71
N PRO A 259 1.14 -8.99 13.71
CA PRO A 259 1.87 -8.96 12.47
C PRO A 259 3.27 -8.37 12.68
N TRP A 260 4.21 -8.80 11.84
CA TRP A 260 5.57 -8.29 11.79
C TRP A 260 5.97 -7.94 10.36
N HIS A 261 7.17 -7.39 10.16
CA HIS A 261 7.65 -7.08 8.82
C HIS A 261 8.87 -7.92 8.45
N LEU A 262 8.86 -8.50 7.25
CA LEU A 262 9.98 -9.25 6.68
C LEU A 262 10.71 -8.37 5.66
N HIS A 263 11.93 -7.95 5.98
CA HIS A 263 12.70 -7.04 5.13
C HIS A 263 13.60 -7.81 4.17
N LEU A 264 13.39 -7.62 2.87
CA LEU A 264 14.26 -8.11 1.79
C LEU A 264 15.10 -6.96 1.24
N GLN A 265 16.39 -6.99 1.55
CA GLN A 265 17.34 -6.00 1.05
C GLN A 265 18.10 -6.55 -0.16
N MET A 266 17.86 -5.97 -1.33
CA MET A 266 18.40 -6.43 -2.60
C MET A 266 19.72 -5.75 -2.93
N ASP A 267 20.77 -6.54 -3.09
CA ASP A 267 22.04 -6.08 -3.63
C ASP A 267 22.03 -6.12 -5.17
N ILE A 268 21.32 -5.18 -5.78
CA ILE A 268 21.21 -5.10 -7.26
C ILE A 268 22.58 -4.84 -7.89
N THR A 269 23.43 -4.04 -7.24
CA THR A 269 24.75 -3.66 -7.77
C THR A 269 25.74 -4.82 -7.87
N SER A 270 25.58 -5.85 -7.03
CA SER A 270 26.42 -7.06 -7.04
C SER A 270 26.03 -8.09 -8.11
N ILE A 271 24.94 -7.88 -8.85
CA ILE A 271 24.45 -8.84 -9.83
C ILE A 271 25.32 -8.77 -11.09
N GLN A 272 26.26 -9.70 -11.21
CA GLN A 272 27.24 -9.74 -12.30
C GLN A 272 26.94 -10.79 -13.37
N SER A 273 25.86 -11.58 -13.24
CA SER A 273 25.52 -12.64 -14.20
C SER A 273 24.04 -12.69 -14.51
N LEU A 274 23.71 -13.10 -15.74
CA LEU A 274 22.34 -13.29 -16.20
C LEU A 274 21.62 -14.39 -15.40
N ASP A 275 22.34 -15.45 -15.00
CA ASP A 275 21.80 -16.51 -14.13
C ASP A 275 21.33 -15.96 -12.78
N ARG A 276 22.15 -15.10 -12.15
CA ARG A 276 21.78 -14.49 -10.86
C ARG A 276 20.62 -13.53 -11.02
N LEU A 277 20.57 -12.76 -12.10
CA LEU A 277 19.42 -11.89 -12.40
C LEU A 277 18.14 -12.71 -12.61
N TYR A 278 18.21 -13.81 -13.36
CA TYR A 278 17.07 -14.70 -13.60
C TYR A 278 16.52 -15.29 -12.30
N LYS A 279 17.40 -15.70 -11.38
CA LYS A 279 16.98 -16.23 -10.06
C LYS A 279 16.43 -15.15 -9.13
N LEU A 280 16.81 -13.88 -9.31
CA LEU A 280 16.25 -12.75 -8.56
C LEU A 280 14.90 -12.30 -9.12
N HIS A 281 14.59 -12.63 -10.38
CA HIS A 281 13.37 -12.19 -11.07
C HIS A 281 12.05 -12.34 -10.26
N PRO A 282 11.81 -13.43 -9.50
CA PRO A 282 10.60 -13.55 -8.68
C PRO A 282 10.40 -12.41 -7.67
N PHE A 283 11.48 -11.78 -7.19
CA PHE A 283 11.46 -10.67 -6.24
C PHE A 283 11.36 -9.29 -6.93
N LEU A 284 11.47 -9.28 -8.26
CA LEU A 284 11.37 -8.12 -9.14
C LEU A 284 10.04 -8.10 -9.91
N PHE A 285 9.13 -9.06 -9.68
CA PHE A 285 7.89 -9.18 -10.43
C PHE A 285 6.75 -8.31 -9.86
N SER A 286 7.01 -7.01 -9.69
CA SER A 286 5.99 -5.99 -9.42
C SER A 286 6.48 -4.60 -9.84
N ASP A 287 5.62 -3.59 -9.74
CA ASP A 287 5.81 -2.27 -10.33
C ASP A 287 7.04 -1.51 -9.79
N HIS A 288 7.60 -1.90 -8.64
CA HIS A 288 8.84 -1.30 -8.11
C HIS A 288 10.02 -1.48 -9.05
N SER A 289 10.02 -2.54 -9.86
CA SER A 289 11.08 -2.77 -10.84
C SER A 289 11.16 -1.66 -11.89
N SER A 290 10.05 -1.04 -12.26
CA SER A 290 10.05 0.11 -13.17
C SER A 290 10.75 1.34 -12.57
N PHE A 291 10.79 1.44 -11.24
CA PHE A 291 11.52 2.51 -10.52
C PHE A 291 12.99 2.15 -10.28
N PHE A 292 13.31 0.86 -10.20
CA PHE A 292 14.69 0.39 -10.07
C PHE A 292 15.43 0.42 -11.40
N PHE A 293 14.74 0.03 -12.47
CA PHE A 293 15.30 -0.15 -13.80
C PHE A 293 14.58 0.75 -14.80
N HIS A 294 15.21 1.87 -15.13
CA HIS A 294 14.68 2.86 -16.06
C HIS A 294 15.82 3.45 -16.91
N SER A 295 15.47 4.19 -17.96
CA SER A 295 16.38 4.72 -18.98
C SER A 295 17.50 5.62 -18.44
N LYS A 296 17.29 6.21 -17.25
CA LYS A 296 18.20 7.15 -16.57
C LYS A 296 18.82 6.63 -15.28
N GLN A 297 18.74 5.32 -15.00
CA GLN A 297 19.16 4.74 -13.72
C GLN A 297 20.63 5.01 -13.34
N SER A 298 21.50 5.27 -14.33
CA SER A 298 22.91 5.59 -14.09
C SER A 298 23.11 6.95 -13.41
N ASP A 299 22.19 7.90 -13.64
CA ASP A 299 22.31 9.30 -13.17
C ASP A 299 21.23 9.67 -12.15
N VAL A 300 20.08 8.98 -12.20
CA VAL A 300 18.91 9.26 -11.37
C VAL A 300 18.57 8.00 -10.58
N GLN A 301 18.63 8.12 -9.26
CA GLN A 301 18.11 7.10 -8.34
C GLN A 301 16.76 7.58 -7.81
N ILE A 302 15.75 6.72 -7.91
CA ILE A 302 14.41 6.98 -7.37
C ILE A 302 14.23 6.07 -6.15
N PRO A 303 14.31 6.59 -4.90
CA PRO A 303 14.15 5.76 -3.71
C PRO A 303 12.78 5.10 -3.68
N THR A 304 12.72 3.77 -3.56
CA THR A 304 11.48 2.99 -3.72
C THR A 304 11.46 1.78 -2.80
N ILE A 305 10.35 1.57 -2.08
CA ILE A 305 10.06 0.32 -1.37
C ILE A 305 8.85 -0.38 -1.97
N TYR A 306 8.89 -1.71 -1.93
CA TYR A 306 7.80 -2.59 -2.35
C TYR A 306 7.19 -3.28 -1.14
N LEU A 307 5.89 -3.15 -0.95
CA LEU A 307 5.13 -3.71 0.15
C LEU A 307 4.17 -4.76 -0.39
N THR A 308 4.25 -5.97 0.16
CA THR A 308 3.37 -7.06 -0.25
C THR A 308 3.15 -8.07 0.87
N ASP A 309 1.95 -8.62 0.95
CA ASP A 309 1.61 -9.81 1.72
C ASP A 309 2.01 -11.11 0.98
N THR A 310 2.81 -10.99 -0.08
CA THR A 310 3.35 -12.06 -0.94
C THR A 310 2.31 -12.79 -1.80
N LEU A 311 1.05 -12.33 -1.81
CA LEU A 311 0.03 -12.70 -2.80
C LEU A 311 -0.10 -14.22 -3.01
N ASN A 312 0.31 -14.71 -4.20
CA ASN A 312 0.21 -16.10 -4.62
C ASN A 312 1.20 -17.05 -3.91
N LEU A 313 1.98 -16.55 -2.95
CA LEU A 313 2.85 -17.36 -2.09
C LEU A 313 2.21 -17.64 -0.72
N ARG A 314 0.99 -17.17 -0.46
CA ARG A 314 0.33 -17.31 0.85
C ARG A 314 -1.02 -18.04 0.78
N GLY A 315 -1.25 -18.92 1.74
CA GLY A 315 -2.50 -19.66 1.93
C GLY A 315 -3.02 -20.34 0.65
N VAL A 316 -4.33 -20.28 0.41
CA VAL A 316 -5.00 -20.96 -0.71
C VAL A 316 -4.53 -20.47 -2.09
N ARG A 317 -4.03 -19.23 -2.19
CA ARG A 317 -3.58 -18.64 -3.46
C ARG A 317 -2.32 -19.30 -4.00
N GLN A 318 -1.58 -20.04 -3.18
CA GLN A 318 -0.47 -20.91 -3.60
C GLN A 318 -0.90 -21.99 -4.60
N TYR A 319 -2.15 -22.44 -4.51
CA TYR A 319 -2.68 -23.53 -5.33
C TYR A 319 -3.69 -23.04 -6.38
N CYS A 320 -4.16 -21.81 -6.23
CA CYS A 320 -5.18 -21.21 -7.09
C CYS A 320 -4.96 -19.69 -7.17
N ALA A 321 -4.23 -19.24 -8.18
CA ALA A 321 -3.92 -17.82 -8.36
C ALA A 321 -5.19 -16.94 -8.54
N GLN A 322 -6.24 -17.51 -9.13
CA GLN A 322 -7.54 -16.85 -9.35
C GLN A 322 -8.46 -16.88 -8.11
N CYS A 323 -8.09 -17.62 -7.06
CA CYS A 323 -8.87 -17.69 -5.82
C CYS A 323 -8.60 -16.45 -4.96
N ASP A 324 -8.98 -15.29 -5.47
CA ASP A 324 -8.77 -14.00 -4.83
C ASP A 324 -10.08 -13.20 -4.86
N GLY A 325 -11.00 -13.56 -3.97
CA GLY A 325 -12.37 -13.06 -3.96
C GLY A 325 -12.80 -12.55 -2.58
N LEU A 326 -14.08 -12.19 -2.46
CA LEU A 326 -14.62 -11.54 -1.25
C LEU A 326 -14.46 -12.35 0.05
N TYR A 327 -14.30 -13.67 -0.05
CA TYR A 327 -14.05 -14.53 1.10
C TYR A 327 -12.72 -14.20 1.81
N MET A 328 -11.80 -13.52 1.12
CA MET A 328 -10.54 -13.01 1.67
C MET A 328 -10.78 -11.89 2.69
N MET A 329 -11.93 -11.21 2.68
CA MET A 329 -12.23 -10.10 3.60
C MET A 329 -12.72 -10.58 4.97
N THR A 330 -12.01 -11.51 5.59
CA THR A 330 -12.25 -11.91 6.97
C THR A 330 -12.00 -10.73 7.92
N GLU A 331 -12.53 -10.77 9.15
CA GLU A 331 -12.26 -9.72 10.14
C GLU A 331 -10.77 -9.52 10.42
N GLN A 332 -9.99 -10.61 10.46
CA GLN A 332 -8.54 -10.53 10.66
C GLN A 332 -7.82 -9.89 9.47
N ASN A 333 -8.21 -10.27 8.25
CA ASN A 333 -7.62 -9.69 7.04
C ASN A 333 -7.97 -8.20 6.91
N MET A 334 -9.21 -7.81 7.21
CA MET A 334 -9.59 -6.40 7.21
C MET A 334 -8.86 -5.59 8.30
N LYS A 335 -8.62 -6.17 9.48
CA LYS A 335 -7.74 -5.58 10.50
C LYS A 335 -6.31 -5.41 10.00
N PHE A 336 -5.77 -6.41 9.30
CA PHE A 336 -4.45 -6.33 8.69
C PHE A 336 -4.36 -5.21 7.65
N LEU A 337 -5.33 -5.13 6.73
CA LEU A 337 -5.41 -4.05 5.75
C LEU A 337 -5.53 -2.67 6.43
N ALA A 338 -6.31 -2.55 7.51
CA ALA A 338 -6.43 -1.31 8.27
C ALA A 338 -5.11 -0.90 8.93
N LEU A 339 -4.38 -1.84 9.53
CA LEU A 339 -3.05 -1.61 10.10
C LEU A 339 -2.06 -1.16 9.01
N MET A 340 -2.04 -1.84 7.86
CA MET A 340 -1.17 -1.47 6.74
C MET A 340 -1.49 -0.07 6.21
N THR A 341 -2.77 0.26 6.09
CA THR A 341 -3.23 1.56 5.61
C THR A 341 -2.92 2.67 6.62
N ASP A 342 -3.10 2.42 7.92
CA ASP A 342 -2.70 3.35 8.99
C ASP A 342 -1.20 3.63 8.94
N SER A 343 -0.40 2.57 8.76
CA SER A 343 1.07 2.67 8.61
C SER A 343 1.45 3.56 7.41
N LEU A 344 0.78 3.38 6.27
CA LEU A 344 0.99 4.20 5.07
C LEU A 344 0.59 5.66 5.29
N ILE A 345 -0.52 5.92 5.98
CA ILE A 345 -0.96 7.28 6.32
C ILE A 345 0.10 7.98 7.19
N ARG A 346 0.57 7.32 8.27
CA ARG A 346 1.62 7.86 9.15
C ARG A 346 2.90 8.14 8.39
N PHE A 347 3.30 7.18 7.56
CA PHE A 347 4.46 7.31 6.69
C PHE A 347 4.34 8.53 5.76
N LEU A 348 3.18 8.77 5.13
CA LEU A 348 2.98 9.94 4.27
C LEU A 348 2.97 11.25 5.07
N ILE A 349 2.36 11.27 6.26
CA ILE A 349 2.39 12.44 7.16
C ILE A 349 3.84 12.81 7.48
N GLU A 350 4.70 11.83 7.78
CA GLU A 350 6.13 12.02 7.99
C GLU A 350 6.84 12.52 6.73
N MET A 351 6.75 11.73 5.65
CA MET A 351 7.51 11.96 4.42
C MET A 351 7.08 13.22 3.68
N SER A 352 5.88 13.74 3.95
CA SER A 352 5.42 15.01 3.39
C SER A 352 5.70 16.23 4.27
N GLU A 353 6.35 16.04 5.42
CA GLU A 353 6.57 17.05 6.46
C GLU A 353 5.26 17.77 6.83
N SER A 354 4.21 16.97 7.07
CA SER A 354 2.91 17.49 7.50
C SER A 354 2.97 18.03 8.93
N ALA A 355 2.33 19.18 9.16
CA ALA A 355 2.07 19.66 10.52
C ALA A 355 1.19 18.69 11.33
N ALA A 356 0.46 17.78 10.66
CA ALA A 356 -0.37 16.77 11.31
C ALA A 356 0.44 15.77 12.14
N MET A 357 1.76 15.70 11.93
CA MET A 357 2.67 14.89 12.75
C MET A 357 2.51 15.14 14.25
N SER A 358 2.22 16.39 14.63
CA SER A 358 2.04 16.78 16.04
C SER A 358 0.76 16.26 16.69
N VAL A 359 -0.21 15.83 15.89
CA VAL A 359 -1.55 15.43 16.35
C VAL A 359 -1.94 14.04 15.86
N VAL A 360 -1.06 13.34 15.13
CA VAL A 360 -1.41 12.12 14.38
C VAL A 360 -2.02 11.03 15.27
N ASP A 361 -1.59 10.95 16.53
CA ASP A 361 -2.14 10.02 17.52
C ASP A 361 -3.50 10.45 18.09
N ASP A 362 -3.81 11.76 18.03
CA ASP A 362 -5.06 12.36 18.48
C ASP A 362 -6.08 12.54 17.34
N LEU A 363 -5.67 12.39 16.07
CA LEU A 363 -6.45 12.71 14.87
C LEU A 363 -7.81 12.00 14.83
N TYR A 364 -7.94 10.83 15.47
CA TYR A 364 -9.21 10.12 15.55
C TYR A 364 -10.32 10.95 16.22
N ALA A 365 -10.02 11.65 17.32
CA ALA A 365 -11.01 12.47 18.02
C ALA A 365 -11.50 13.67 17.17
N MET A 366 -10.70 14.08 16.18
CA MET A 366 -10.98 15.24 15.34
C MET A 366 -11.71 14.87 14.04
N LEU A 367 -11.34 13.76 13.39
CA LEU A 367 -11.94 13.33 12.11
C LEU A 367 -13.42 12.95 12.26
N MET A 368 -13.82 12.33 13.38
CA MET A 368 -15.23 11.99 13.66
C MET A 368 -16.11 13.20 14.01
N ASN A 369 -15.52 14.33 14.43
CA ASN A 369 -16.29 15.54 14.76
C ASN A 369 -16.66 16.37 13.53
N TYR A 370 -16.02 16.12 12.37
CA TYR A 370 -16.34 16.79 11.12
C TYR A 370 -17.45 16.07 10.33
N ASP A 371 -17.56 14.74 10.43
CA ASP A 371 -18.56 13.96 9.67
C ASP A 371 -19.99 14.02 10.24
N VAL A 372 -20.20 14.67 11.40
CA VAL A 372 -21.54 14.85 12.01
C VAL A 372 -22.15 16.22 11.68
N ARG A 373 -21.49 17.05 10.87
CA ARG A 373 -22.04 18.33 10.44
C ARG A 373 -21.79 18.55 8.95
N HIS A 374 -22.58 17.93 8.07
CA HIS A 374 -23.12 18.57 6.86
C HIS A 374 -24.28 17.80 6.27
#